data_AF-A0A497YP50-F1
#
_entry.id   AF-A0A497YP50-F1
#
_cell.length_a   1.000
_cell.length_b   1.000
_cell.length_c   1.000
_cell.angle_alpha   90.00
_cell.angle_beta   90.00
_cell.angle_gamma   90.00
#
_symmetry.space_group_name_H-M   'P 1'
#
loop_
_entity.id
_entity.type
_entity.pdbx_description
1 polymer ?
#
loop_
_entity_poly.entity_id
_entity_poly.type
_entity_poly.pdbx_seq_one_letter_code
_entity_poly.pdbx_strand_id
1 'polypeptide(L)'
;MLLGKIDVLTGMFVEDILLESIPIDEEGIPDPQYIAKPVPQGFYWPKWNGTEWVEGGTASELQPATPSEVEILQAQVKASDDRADFLEECLVEMAQLVYK
;
A
#
# COMPACT_ATOMS: atom_id res chain seq x y z
N MET A 1 -19.60 -2.53 0.23
CA MET A 1 -18.90 -2.76 -1.05
C MET A 1 -19.36 -1.75 -2.11
N LEU A 2 -18.54 -1.51 -3.14
CA LEU A 2 -18.96 -0.79 -4.36
C LEU A 2 -19.50 -1.82 -5.35
N LEU A 3 -20.77 -1.71 -5.70
CA LEU A 3 -21.44 -2.58 -6.66
C LEU A 3 -21.74 -1.78 -7.93
N GLY A 4 -21.52 -2.39 -9.09
CA GLY A 4 -22.05 -1.86 -10.34
C GLY A 4 -23.48 -2.36 -10.52
N LYS A 5 -24.43 -1.46 -10.67
CA LYS A 5 -25.77 -1.84 -11.11
C LYS A 5 -25.79 -1.92 -12.62
N ILE A 6 -26.31 -3.03 -13.14
CA ILE A 6 -26.48 -3.25 -14.58
C ILE A 6 -27.96 -3.35 -14.92
N ASP A 7 -28.31 -3.02 -16.14
CA ASP A 7 -29.61 -3.38 -16.69
C ASP A 7 -29.53 -4.82 -17.21
N VAL A 8 -30.29 -5.73 -16.61
CA VAL A 8 -30.25 -7.17 -16.91
C VAL A 8 -30.74 -7.46 -18.33
N LEU A 9 -31.61 -6.62 -18.90
CA LEU A 9 -32.14 -6.80 -20.25
C LEU A 9 -31.13 -6.40 -21.32
N THR A 10 -30.38 -5.32 -21.09
CA THR A 10 -29.44 -4.76 -22.08
C THR A 10 -27.98 -5.12 -21.80
N GLY A 11 -27.66 -5.59 -20.59
CA GLY A 11 -26.30 -5.82 -20.10
C GLY A 11 -25.50 -4.55 -19.87
N MET A 12 -26.12 -3.37 -19.99
CA MET A 12 -25.45 -2.08 -19.88
C MET A 12 -25.26 -1.67 -18.43
N PHE A 13 -24.14 -0.99 -18.16
CA PHE A 13 -23.93 -0.34 -16.87
C PHE A 13 -24.92 0.81 -16.68
N VAL A 14 -25.53 0.88 -15.49
CA VAL A 14 -26.49 1.92 -15.11
C VAL A 14 -25.82 2.94 -14.19
N GLU A 15 -25.38 2.49 -13.01
CA GLU A 15 -24.80 3.35 -11.98
C GLU A 15 -23.96 2.56 -10.98
N ASP A 16 -23.12 3.27 -10.23
CA ASP A 16 -22.40 2.70 -9.09
C ASP A 16 -23.22 2.87 -7.81
N ILE A 17 -23.35 1.79 -7.05
CA ILE A 17 -24.15 1.72 -5.83
C ILE A 17 -23.30 1.27 -4.66
N LEU A 18 -23.52 1.90 -3.51
CA LEU A 18 -22.89 1.56 -2.24
C LEU A 18 -23.85 0.72 -1.39
N LEU A 19 -23.55 -0.56 -1.23
CA LEU A 19 -24.34 -1.52 -0.42
C LEU A 19 -23.43 -2.41 0.42
N GLU A 20 -23.89 -2.80 1.61
CA GLU A 20 -23.11 -3.66 2.51
C GLU A 20 -22.89 -5.04 1.88
N SER A 21 -23.94 -5.60 1.28
CA SER A 21 -23.94 -6.86 0.53
C SER A 21 -24.85 -6.77 -0.69
N ILE A 22 -24.67 -7.69 -1.65
CA ILE A 22 -25.63 -7.86 -2.76
C ILE A 22 -26.99 -8.24 -2.14
N PRO A 23 -28.09 -7.55 -2.49
CA PRO A 23 -29.43 -7.93 -2.05
C PRO A 23 -29.74 -9.36 -2.47
N ILE A 24 -30.43 -10.09 -1.61
CA ILE A 24 -30.77 -11.50 -1.80
C ILE A 24 -32.30 -11.60 -1.79
N ASP A 25 -32.86 -12.42 -2.68
CA ASP A 25 -34.29 -12.71 -2.73
C ASP A 25 -34.76 -13.64 -1.60
N GLU A 26 -36.07 -13.95 -1.56
CA GLU A 26 -36.68 -14.82 -0.54
C GLU A 26 -36.12 -16.26 -0.60
N GLU A 27 -35.57 -16.66 -1.75
CA GLU A 27 -34.97 -17.97 -2.04
C GLU A 27 -33.47 -18.04 -1.72
N GLY A 28 -32.84 -16.94 -1.31
CA GLY A 28 -31.43 -16.91 -0.97
C GLY A 28 -30.49 -16.69 -2.17
N ILE A 29 -31.02 -16.31 -3.34
CA ILE A 29 -30.27 -16.04 -4.56
C ILE A 29 -29.92 -14.54 -4.64
N PRO A 30 -28.66 -14.18 -4.90
CA PRO A 30 -28.26 -12.79 -5.07
C PRO A 30 -28.88 -12.18 -6.32
N ASP A 31 -29.35 -10.93 -6.20
CA ASP A 31 -29.97 -10.22 -7.31
C ASP A 31 -28.96 -10.01 -8.47
N PRO A 32 -29.26 -10.52 -9.69
CA PRO A 32 -28.37 -10.45 -10.84
C PRO A 32 -28.12 -9.02 -11.34
N GLN A 33 -28.88 -8.03 -10.86
CA GLN A 33 -28.70 -6.63 -11.20
C GLN A 33 -27.39 -6.03 -10.63
N TYR A 34 -26.79 -6.68 -9.63
CA TYR A 34 -25.63 -6.16 -8.91
C TYR A 34 -24.38 -7.00 -9.16
N ILE A 35 -23.37 -6.38 -9.78
CA ILE A 35 -22.06 -6.98 -9.99
C ILE A 35 -21.03 -6.42 -9.01
N ALA A 36 -20.29 -7.31 -8.36
CA ALA A 36 -19.17 -6.91 -7.50
C ALA A 36 -18.04 -6.36 -8.36
N LYS A 37 -17.73 -5.06 -8.21
CA LYS A 37 -16.52 -4.48 -8.79
C LYS A 37 -15.38 -4.61 -7.78
N PRO A 38 -14.14 -4.93 -8.22
CA PRO A 38 -12.99 -4.85 -7.34
C PRO A 38 -12.87 -3.40 -6.84
N VAL A 39 -13.03 -3.23 -5.54
CA VAL A 39 -12.94 -1.93 -4.89
C VAL A 39 -11.47 -1.46 -4.95
N PRO A 40 -11.16 -0.27 -5.50
CA PRO A 40 -9.80 0.26 -5.48
C PRO A 40 -9.29 0.33 -4.04
N GLN A 41 -8.04 -0.07 -3.83
CA GLN A 41 -7.40 -0.04 -2.51
C GLN A 41 -7.47 1.38 -1.93
N GLY A 42 -8.07 1.55 -0.76
CA GLY A 42 -8.27 2.85 -0.11
C GLY A 42 -9.71 3.39 -0.12
N PHE A 43 -10.66 2.72 -0.77
CA PHE A 43 -12.07 3.10 -0.69
C PHE A 43 -12.73 2.43 0.53
N TYR A 44 -13.09 3.24 1.51
CA TYR A 44 -13.66 2.80 2.78
C TYR A 44 -14.99 3.49 3.07
N TRP A 45 -15.84 2.79 3.82
CA TRP A 45 -17.17 3.26 4.18
C TRP A 45 -17.07 4.44 5.16
N PRO A 46 -17.69 5.60 4.90
CA PRO A 46 -17.85 6.63 5.92
C PRO A 46 -18.67 6.04 7.07
N LYS A 47 -18.16 6.16 8.30
CA LYS A 47 -18.80 5.61 9.49
C LYS A 47 -19.16 6.74 10.45
N TRP A 48 -20.38 6.69 10.98
CA TRP A 48 -20.76 7.55 12.10
C TRP A 48 -20.13 7.00 13.38
N ASN A 49 -19.34 7.81 14.07
CA ASN A 49 -18.68 7.40 15.32
C ASN A 49 -19.49 7.74 16.59
N GLY A 50 -20.70 8.30 16.45
CA GLY A 50 -21.50 8.80 17.56
C GLY A 50 -21.43 10.31 17.78
N THR A 51 -20.46 11.00 17.18
CA THR A 51 -20.24 12.45 17.36
C THR A 51 -20.00 13.18 16.04
N GLU A 52 -19.35 12.54 15.07
CA GLU A 52 -19.08 13.06 13.74
C GLU A 52 -19.06 11.96 12.67
N TRP A 53 -19.22 12.37 11.41
CA TRP A 53 -19.02 11.50 10.27
C TRP A 53 -17.52 11.33 10.04
N VAL A 54 -17.01 10.12 10.21
CA VAL A 54 -15.61 9.78 9.92
C VAL A 54 -15.55 9.20 8.52
N GLU A 55 -14.96 9.94 7.58
CA GLU A 55 -14.71 9.47 6.23
C GLU A 55 -13.76 8.27 6.29
N GLY A 56 -14.12 7.16 5.64
CA GLY A 56 -13.56 5.84 5.95
C GLY A 56 -12.07 5.67 5.68
N GLY A 57 -11.42 6.60 4.97
CA GLY A 57 -10.01 6.48 4.60
C GLY A 57 -9.15 7.43 5.38
N THR A 58 -8.49 6.95 6.44
CA THR A 58 -7.15 7.47 6.72
C THR A 58 -6.25 6.84 5.66
N ALA A 59 -5.56 7.65 4.85
CA ALA A 59 -4.47 7.14 4.02
C ALA A 59 -3.60 6.28 4.94
N SER A 60 -3.45 4.98 4.61
CA SER A 60 -2.47 4.16 5.33
C SER A 60 -1.19 4.98 5.32
N GLU A 61 -0.66 5.34 6.50
CA GLU A 61 0.70 5.84 6.56
C GLU A 61 1.52 4.86 5.73
N LEU A 62 2.19 5.36 4.69
CA LEU A 62 3.03 4.53 3.84
C LEU A 62 3.98 3.83 4.80
N GLN A 63 3.76 2.52 5.02
CA GLN A 63 4.70 1.75 5.82
C GLN A 63 6.05 1.97 5.14
N PRO A 64 7.10 2.36 5.88
CA PRO A 64 8.41 2.56 5.27
C PRO A 64 8.72 1.29 4.50
N ALA A 65 8.95 1.42 3.19
CA ALA A 65 9.23 0.29 2.34
C ALA A 65 10.39 -0.49 2.96
N THR A 66 10.17 -1.76 3.31
CA THR A 66 11.26 -2.62 3.74
C THR A 66 12.26 -2.69 2.60
N PRO A 67 13.53 -2.28 2.83
CA PRO A 67 14.52 -2.27 1.77
C PRO A 67 14.69 -3.68 1.20
N SER A 68 14.81 -3.77 -0.12
CA SER A 68 15.04 -5.03 -0.80
C SER A 68 16.38 -5.63 -0.38
N GLU A 69 16.52 -6.96 -0.51
CA GLU A 69 17.78 -7.66 -0.22
C GLU A 69 18.96 -7.08 -1.01
N VAL A 70 18.71 -6.66 -2.26
CA VAL A 70 19.70 -6.03 -3.13
C VAL A 70 20.16 -4.68 -2.59
N GLU A 71 19.24 -3.83 -2.11
CA GLU A 71 19.58 -2.53 -1.52
C GLU A 71 20.34 -2.69 -0.21
N ILE A 72 19.98 -3.70 0.60
CA ILE A 72 20.71 -4.03 1.83
C ILE A 72 22.15 -4.45 1.50
N LEU A 73 22.31 -5.36 0.54
CA LEU A 73 23.64 -5.84 0.10
C LEU A 73 24.48 -4.69 -0.45
N GLN A 74 23.91 -3.81 -1.27
CA GLN A 74 24.61 -2.64 -1.80
C GLN A 74 25.03 -1.67 -0.70
N ALA A 75 24.16 -1.39 0.27
CA ALA A 75 24.50 -0.55 1.41
C ALA A 75 25.63 -1.17 2.25
N GLN A 76 25.64 -2.51 2.39
CA GLN A 76 26.67 -3.22 3.14
C GLN A 76 28.02 -3.23 2.42
N VAL A 77 28.03 -3.41 1.09
CA VAL A 77 29.25 -3.29 0.27
C VAL A 77 29.81 -1.88 0.37
N LYS A 78 28.96 -0.87 0.20
CA LYS A 78 29.35 0.54 0.33
C LYS A 78 29.96 0.84 1.71
N ALA A 79 29.31 0.39 2.79
CA ALA A 79 29.82 0.60 4.14
C ALA A 79 31.15 -0.13 4.40
N SER A 80 31.39 -1.26 3.73
CA SER A 80 32.66 -1.98 3.79
C SER A 80 33.77 -1.22 3.06
N ASP A 81 33.47 -0.67 1.88
CA ASP A 81 34.41 0.13 1.09
C ASP A 81 34.77 1.43 1.82
N ASP A 82 33.77 2.18 2.31
CA ASP A 82 33.98 3.42 3.07
C ASP A 82 34.87 3.19 4.30
N ARG A 83 34.75 2.01 4.95
CA ARG A 83 35.60 1.62 6.08
C ARG A 83 37.04 1.32 5.64
N ALA A 84 37.23 0.70 4.47
CA ALA A 84 38.56 0.40 3.96
C ALA A 84 39.32 1.69 3.62
N ASP A 85 38.66 2.63 2.96
CA ASP A 85 39.20 3.95 2.62
C ASP A 85 39.66 4.70 3.88
N PHE A 86 38.82 4.72 4.92
CA PHE A 86 39.16 5.34 6.20
C PHE A 86 40.40 4.72 6.86
N LEU A 87 40.54 3.39 6.81
CA LEU A 87 41.68 2.68 7.39
C LEU A 87 42.96 2.99 6.62
N GLU A 88 42.89 3.10 5.29
CA GLU A 88 44.02 3.48 4.47
C GLU A 88 44.50 4.89 4.80
N GLU A 89 43.59 5.85 4.92
CA GLU A 89 43.91 7.22 5.35
C GLU A 89 44.60 7.25 6.72
N CYS A 90 44.06 6.52 7.70
CA CYS A 90 44.66 6.42 9.04
C CYS A 90 46.07 5.81 9.00
N LEU A 91 46.28 4.77 8.19
CA LEU A 91 47.58 4.12 8.07
C LEU A 91 48.62 5.03 7.43
N VAL A 92 48.23 5.77 6.39
CA VAL A 92 49.10 6.74 5.72
C VAL A 92 49.50 7.86 6.69
N GLU A 93 48.56 8.40 7.45
CA GLU A 93 48.84 9.44 8.45
C GLU A 93 49.81 8.94 9.53
N MET A 94 49.57 7.74 10.07
CA MET A 94 50.47 7.16 11.07
C MET A 94 51.87 6.89 10.51
N ALA A 95 51.98 6.40 9.27
CA ALA A 95 53.27 6.19 8.64
C ALA A 95 54.05 7.51 8.47
N GLN A 96 53.38 8.59 8.06
CA GLN A 96 54.00 9.91 7.94
C GLN A 96 54.51 10.48 9.27
N LEU A 97 53.86 10.14 10.39
CA LEU A 97 54.32 10.53 11.73
C LEU A 97 55.57 9.74 12.18
N VAL A 98 55.73 8.50 11.73
CA VAL A 98 56.87 7.63 12.09
C VAL A 98 58.11 7.94 11.25
N TYR A 99 57.94 8.35 9.99
CA TYR A 99 59.04 8.65 9.07
C TYR A 99 59.44 10.14 9.00
N LYS A 100 58.92 10.98 9.90
CA LYS A 100 59.39 12.35 10.16
C LYS A 100 60.42 12.37 11.29
#